data_AF-A0A2I0VQC8-F1
#
_entry.id   AF-A0A2I0VQC8-F1
#
_cell.length_a   1.000
_cell.length_b   1.000
_cell.length_c   1.000
_cell.angle_alpha   90.00
_cell.angle_beta   90.00
_cell.angle_gamma   90.00
#
_symmetry.space_group_name_H-M   'P 1'
#
loop_
_entity.id
_entity.type
_entity.pdbx_description
1 polymer ?
#
loop_
_entity_poly.entity_id
_entity_poly.type
_entity_poly.pdbx_seq_one_letter_code
_entity_poly.pdbx_strand_id
1 'polypeptide(L)'
;MAALHSSALIASVSPRSPARVSQVFQRGLYGGSVSAAVEVQVSSSIGRSRNLSNSSASTPWSPLPPRYGSRSVCCEAAGEGSSESFDGTVYKGIYGPWTVEPSDVREVILYRSGLVTAASSFVLAASTAFLPENATFREFLKQNIDFIYVAGAGGLGLSLLLIHIYVTPIKRFLQALWVIGVFGSAATYVYLANPLNEGLVQYVIENPSAIWFVGPLFAALTGLVFKEGLCYGKLEAGVLTFIIPVLLLGHLTGLMDNGTKLNLLGLWMALFVVFAARKFQQPIKDDIGDKSVFIFNALPEADKDALIKKLQQKNDGLLD
;
A
#
# COMPACT_ATOMS: atom_id res chain seq x y z
N MET A 1 -6.59 -66.94 13.20
CA MET A 1 -5.67 -67.81 13.97
C MET A 1 -4.26 -67.59 13.46
N ALA A 2 -3.30 -67.56 14.40
CA ALA A 2 -1.85 -67.45 14.24
C ALA A 2 -1.27 -66.05 13.94
N ALA A 3 -0.67 -65.51 15.01
CA ALA A 3 0.24 -64.38 15.06
C ALA A 3 1.64 -64.75 14.52
N LEU A 4 2.45 -63.75 14.18
CA LEU A 4 3.89 -63.75 14.47
C LEU A 4 4.45 -62.32 14.44
N HIS A 5 5.22 -62.02 15.48
CA HIS A 5 5.94 -60.79 15.77
C HIS A 5 7.09 -60.50 14.79
N SER A 6 7.40 -59.23 14.57
CA SER A 6 8.80 -58.74 14.60
C SER A 6 8.86 -57.22 14.77
N SER A 7 9.56 -56.82 15.84
CA SER A 7 9.90 -55.44 16.21
C SER A 7 11.29 -55.06 15.69
N ALA A 8 11.50 -53.73 15.65
CA ALA A 8 12.78 -53.01 15.71
C ALA A 8 13.51 -52.71 14.38
N LEU A 9 13.53 -51.43 14.00
CA LEU A 9 14.71 -50.58 14.24
C LEU A 9 14.36 -49.10 13.97
N ILE A 10 14.32 -48.33 15.06
CA ILE A 10 14.29 -46.87 15.08
C ILE A 10 15.75 -46.41 14.99
N ALA A 11 16.09 -45.63 13.96
CA ALA A 11 17.36 -44.92 13.87
C ALA A 11 17.10 -43.42 14.09
N SER A 12 17.46 -42.93 15.27
CA SER A 12 17.47 -41.52 15.64
C SER A 12 18.73 -40.84 15.06
N VAL A 13 18.53 -39.86 14.19
CA VAL A 13 19.61 -39.00 13.68
C VAL A 13 19.67 -37.74 14.52
N SER A 14 20.76 -37.60 15.28
CA SER A 14 21.12 -36.41 16.05
C SER A 14 21.97 -35.46 15.18
N PRO A 15 21.66 -34.16 15.09
CA PRO A 15 22.56 -33.20 14.47
C PRO A 15 23.56 -32.61 15.49
N ARG A 16 24.86 -32.82 15.22
CA ARG A 16 25.99 -32.15 15.87
C ARG A 16 26.05 -30.67 15.48
N SER A 17 26.28 -29.79 16.46
CA SER A 17 26.68 -28.40 16.25
C SER A 17 28.15 -28.27 15.81
N PRO A 18 28.51 -27.24 15.03
CA PRO A 18 29.86 -26.70 15.05
C PRO A 18 29.91 -25.26 15.57
N ALA A 19 30.72 -25.12 16.62
CA ALA A 19 31.74 -24.09 16.85
C ALA A 19 31.48 -22.63 16.44
N ARG A 20 31.34 -21.82 17.50
CA ARG A 20 31.53 -20.37 17.57
C ARG A 20 33.01 -20.02 17.30
N VAL A 21 33.30 -19.35 16.19
CA VAL A 21 34.59 -18.69 15.95
C VAL A 21 34.44 -17.22 16.33
N SER A 22 35.21 -16.80 17.32
CA SER A 22 35.46 -15.42 17.69
C SER A 22 36.85 -15.07 17.18
N GLN A 23 37.09 -13.84 16.69
CA GLN A 23 38.30 -13.01 16.86
C GLN A 23 38.31 -11.86 15.82
N VAL A 24 38.36 -10.59 16.25
CA VAL A 24 39.56 -9.70 16.42
C VAL A 24 39.55 -8.65 15.30
N PHE A 25 39.19 -7.40 15.59
CA PHE A 25 40.08 -6.28 15.95
C PHE A 25 41.18 -6.01 14.93
N GLN A 26 40.98 -4.99 14.07
CA GLN A 26 42.09 -4.20 13.54
C GLN A 26 41.66 -2.75 13.27
N ARG A 27 42.50 -1.84 13.76
CA ARG A 27 42.47 -0.38 13.60
C ARG A 27 42.95 0.04 12.21
N GLY A 28 42.32 1.11 11.70
CA GLY A 28 42.99 2.31 11.17
C GLY A 28 43.57 2.23 9.76
N LEU A 29 43.15 3.16 8.89
CA LEU A 29 43.95 4.31 8.43
C LEU A 29 43.42 4.93 7.11
N TYR A 30 43.48 6.26 7.09
CA TYR A 30 43.62 7.19 5.94
C TYR A 30 42.55 7.28 4.83
N GLY A 31 42.14 8.53 4.56
CA GLY A 31 41.68 8.95 3.24
C GLY A 31 40.61 10.04 3.28
N GLY A 32 41.01 11.31 3.46
CA GLY A 32 40.14 12.43 3.11
C GLY A 32 39.99 12.56 1.59
N SER A 33 38.90 13.14 1.12
CA SER A 33 38.89 14.46 0.46
C SER A 33 37.63 14.70 -0.39
N VAL A 34 37.20 15.97 -0.35
CA VAL A 34 36.42 16.79 -1.31
C VAL A 34 34.90 16.62 -1.49
N SER A 35 34.24 17.76 -1.22
CA SER A 35 32.90 18.21 -1.59
C SER A 35 32.53 18.09 -3.08
N ALA A 36 31.23 17.92 -3.35
CA ALA A 36 30.55 18.67 -4.40
C ALA A 36 29.06 18.79 -4.05
N ALA A 37 28.66 19.98 -3.59
CA ALA A 37 27.27 20.40 -3.59
C ALA A 37 26.92 20.85 -5.02
N VAL A 38 25.81 20.35 -5.55
CA VAL A 38 25.21 20.84 -6.80
C VAL A 38 23.85 21.42 -6.45
N GLU A 39 23.83 22.73 -6.38
CA GLU A 39 22.63 23.58 -6.31
C GLU A 39 22.23 23.90 -7.75
N VAL A 40 21.00 23.57 -8.14
CA VAL A 40 20.41 23.99 -9.42
C VAL A 40 19.17 24.82 -9.12
N GLN A 41 19.33 26.11 -9.33
CA GLN A 41 18.30 27.13 -9.29
C GLN A 41 17.82 27.35 -10.74
N VAL A 42 16.52 27.25 -10.99
CA VAL A 42 15.90 27.68 -12.26
C VAL A 42 14.89 28.76 -11.95
N SER A 43 15.21 29.98 -12.38
CA SER A 43 14.31 31.12 -12.51
C SER A 43 14.04 31.37 -13.98
N SER A 44 12.79 31.62 -14.36
CA SER A 44 12.49 32.56 -15.45
C SER A 44 11.04 33.02 -15.42
N SER A 45 10.92 34.33 -15.25
CA SER A 45 9.77 35.22 -15.39
C SER A 45 9.41 35.48 -16.86
N ILE A 46 8.11 35.54 -17.20
CA ILE A 46 7.52 36.24 -18.36
C ILE A 46 6.06 36.56 -17.95
N GLY A 47 5.42 37.72 -18.14
CA GLY A 47 5.70 38.96 -18.85
C GLY A 47 4.36 39.70 -18.99
N ARG A 48 4.34 41.02 -18.74
CA ARG A 48 3.17 41.90 -18.64
C ARG A 48 3.09 42.84 -19.86
N SER A 49 1.89 43.08 -20.42
CA SER A 49 1.53 44.22 -21.29
C SER A 49 0.00 44.41 -21.19
N ARG A 50 -0.64 45.51 -20.75
CA ARG A 50 -0.76 46.90 -21.27
C ARG A 50 -1.08 46.96 -22.77
N ASN A 51 -1.99 47.75 -23.32
CA ASN A 51 -3.00 48.75 -22.93
C ASN A 51 -3.76 49.05 -24.24
N LEU A 52 -5.01 49.51 -24.24
CA LEU A 52 -5.54 50.45 -25.26
C LEU A 52 -6.89 51.06 -24.81
N SER A 53 -6.93 52.39 -24.94
CA SER A 53 -7.97 53.42 -24.74
C SER A 53 -9.16 53.29 -25.73
N ASN A 54 -10.31 54.00 -25.72
CA ASN A 54 -10.73 55.32 -25.19
C ASN A 54 -12.28 55.48 -25.36
N SER A 55 -12.85 56.53 -24.73
CA SER A 55 -14.05 57.31 -25.14
C SER A 55 -15.46 57.02 -24.53
N SER A 56 -15.80 57.84 -23.53
CA SER A 56 -16.97 58.74 -23.36
C SER A 56 -18.41 58.31 -23.78
N ALA A 57 -19.36 58.33 -22.82
CA ALA A 57 -20.56 59.20 -22.83
C ALA A 57 -21.54 58.93 -21.65
N SER A 58 -21.88 60.04 -20.95
CA SER A 58 -23.14 60.38 -20.23
C SER A 58 -23.88 59.42 -19.28
N THR A 59 -23.98 59.89 -18.03
CA THR A 59 -24.94 59.67 -16.91
C THR A 59 -26.44 59.62 -17.28
N PRO A 60 -27.36 59.40 -16.32
CA PRO A 60 -27.33 58.54 -15.12
C PRO A 60 -28.60 57.66 -15.03
N TRP A 61 -28.63 56.67 -14.12
CA TRP A 61 -29.77 56.39 -13.21
C TRP A 61 -29.41 55.19 -12.32
N SER A 62 -29.33 55.45 -11.03
CA SER A 62 -29.52 54.48 -9.94
C SER A 62 -30.86 54.87 -9.27
N PRO A 63 -31.58 54.00 -8.55
CA PRO A 63 -31.04 52.87 -7.80
C PRO A 63 -31.88 51.57 -7.86
N LEU A 64 -31.24 50.45 -7.48
CA LEU A 64 -31.74 49.35 -6.63
C LEU A 64 -31.02 48.04 -7.02
N PRO A 65 -30.25 47.40 -6.12
CA PRO A 65 -29.74 46.06 -6.36
C PRO A 65 -30.79 45.02 -5.96
N PRO A 66 -31.11 44.02 -6.80
CA PRO A 66 -31.70 42.80 -6.31
C PRO A 66 -30.62 42.00 -5.58
N ARG A 67 -30.87 41.76 -4.29
CA ARG A 67 -30.08 40.93 -3.39
C ARG A 67 -30.10 39.48 -3.91
N TYR A 68 -29.12 39.09 -4.71
CA TYR A 68 -28.93 37.68 -5.07
C TYR A 68 -28.40 36.95 -3.84
N GLY A 69 -29.32 36.35 -3.08
CA GLY A 69 -28.99 35.41 -2.01
C GLY A 69 -28.32 34.19 -2.63
N SER A 70 -27.01 34.05 -2.43
CA SER A 70 -26.32 32.80 -2.66
C SER A 70 -26.87 31.78 -1.65
N ARG A 71 -27.81 30.95 -2.08
CA ARG A 71 -28.18 29.73 -1.37
C ARG A 71 -27.02 28.75 -1.54
N SER A 72 -26.07 28.77 -0.61
CA SER A 72 -25.17 27.62 -0.45
C SER A 72 -26.02 26.47 0.07
N VAL A 73 -26.28 25.50 -0.78
CA VAL A 73 -26.89 24.23 -0.36
C VAL A 73 -25.80 23.50 0.43
N CYS A 74 -25.85 23.64 1.76
CA CYS A 74 -25.08 22.79 2.66
C CYS A 74 -25.82 21.46 2.72
N CYS A 75 -25.33 20.48 1.97
CA CYS A 75 -25.77 19.11 2.11
C CYS A 75 -25.23 18.58 3.45
N GLU A 76 -26.03 18.74 4.50
CA GLU A 76 -25.78 18.09 5.78
C GLU A 76 -26.18 16.61 5.64
N ALA A 77 -25.16 15.75 5.53
CA ALA A 77 -25.38 14.32 5.57
C ALA A 77 -25.80 13.94 6.99
N ALA A 78 -27.10 13.67 7.18
CA ALA A 78 -27.64 13.04 8.37
C ALA A 78 -27.16 11.57 8.41
N GLY A 79 -25.91 11.38 8.82
CA GLY A 79 -25.42 10.11 9.30
C GLY A 79 -25.45 10.14 10.82
N GLU A 80 -26.40 9.44 11.43
CA GLU A 80 -26.29 8.97 12.81
C GLU A 80 -25.19 7.90 12.89
N GLY A 81 -23.96 8.30 12.62
CA GLY A 81 -22.77 7.66 13.10
C GLY A 81 -22.15 8.67 14.03
N SER A 82 -21.94 8.30 15.29
CA SER A 82 -21.15 9.07 16.25
C SER A 82 -19.99 9.71 15.51
N SER A 83 -20.10 11.02 15.26
CA SER A 83 -18.94 11.84 15.01
C SER A 83 -18.11 11.61 16.26
N GLU A 84 -17.09 10.75 16.18
CA GLU A 84 -16.06 10.67 17.21
C GLU A 84 -15.50 12.08 17.24
N SER A 85 -16.05 12.89 18.14
CA SER A 85 -15.53 14.21 18.47
C SER A 85 -14.05 14.01 18.73
N PHE A 86 -13.22 14.88 18.17
CA PHE A 86 -11.77 14.94 18.39
C PHE A 86 -11.46 15.30 19.86
N ASP A 87 -11.93 14.47 20.79
CA ASP A 87 -11.84 14.67 22.22
C ASP A 87 -10.89 13.63 22.77
N GLY A 88 -9.59 13.80 22.49
CA GLY A 88 -8.49 13.19 23.24
C GLY A 88 -8.66 11.73 23.68
N THR A 89 -9.38 10.90 22.92
CA THR A 89 -9.83 9.59 23.41
C THR A 89 -8.60 8.77 23.76
N VAL A 90 -8.44 8.51 25.06
CA VAL A 90 -7.28 7.79 25.58
C VAL A 90 -7.55 6.30 25.47
N TYR A 91 -6.88 5.66 24.52
CA TYR A 91 -6.90 4.22 24.36
C TYR A 91 -5.94 3.58 25.36
N LYS A 92 -6.33 2.44 25.94
CA LYS A 92 -5.43 1.62 26.77
C LYS A 92 -4.61 0.70 25.86
N GLY A 93 -3.33 1.00 25.68
CA GLY A 93 -2.38 0.12 25.00
C GLY A 93 -1.72 -0.87 25.96
N ILE A 94 -0.99 -1.83 25.40
CA ILE A 94 -0.24 -2.88 26.11
C ILE A 94 0.82 -2.26 27.04
N TYR A 95 1.52 -1.23 26.57
CA TYR A 95 2.61 -0.58 27.31
C TYR A 95 2.22 0.75 27.96
N GLY A 96 0.98 1.21 27.77
CA GLY A 96 0.49 2.45 28.35
C GLY A 96 -0.66 3.08 27.57
N PRO A 97 -1.25 4.15 28.11
CA PRO A 97 -2.27 4.91 27.41
C PRO A 97 -1.69 5.61 26.18
N TRP A 98 -2.47 5.70 25.11
CA TRP A 98 -2.12 6.44 23.90
C TRP A 98 -3.34 7.13 23.30
N THR A 99 -3.11 8.18 22.51
CA THR A 99 -4.16 8.98 21.87
C THR A 99 -3.93 9.04 20.37
N VAL A 100 -5.02 9.18 19.62
CA VAL A 100 -4.97 9.41 18.17
C VAL A 100 -4.75 10.89 17.90
N GLU A 101 -3.71 11.22 17.14
CA GLU A 101 -3.38 12.59 16.76
C GLU A 101 -3.97 12.95 15.39
N PRO A 102 -4.26 14.23 15.08
CA PRO A 102 -4.76 14.61 13.75
C PRO A 102 -3.81 14.25 12.60
N SER A 103 -2.50 14.14 12.84
CA SER A 103 -1.54 13.60 11.87
C SER A 103 -1.82 12.13 11.54
N ASP A 104 -2.08 11.31 12.56
CA ASP A 104 -2.35 9.88 12.41
C ASP A 104 -3.62 9.68 11.54
N VAL A 105 -4.64 10.53 11.74
CA VAL A 105 -5.87 10.52 10.93
C VAL A 105 -5.57 10.81 9.45
N ARG A 106 -4.73 11.82 9.17
CA ARG A 106 -4.34 12.17 7.79
C ARG A 106 -3.59 11.02 7.12
N GLU A 107 -2.69 10.37 7.85
CA GLU A 107 -1.94 9.21 7.35
C GLU A 107 -2.87 8.04 7.02
N VAL A 108 -3.85 7.74 7.88
CA VAL A 108 -4.84 6.68 7.62
C VAL A 108 -5.73 7.01 6.42
N ILE A 109 -6.19 8.26 6.29
CA ILE A 109 -7.00 8.68 5.14
C ILE A 109 -6.19 8.54 3.84
N LEU A 110 -4.93 9.01 3.84
CA LEU A 110 -4.06 8.89 2.68
C LEU A 110 -3.76 7.43 2.34
N TYR A 111 -3.51 6.58 3.34
CA TYR A 111 -3.37 5.13 3.18
C TYR A 111 -4.60 4.51 2.52
N ARG A 112 -5.81 4.78 3.04
CA ARG A 112 -7.06 4.27 2.48
C ARG A 112 -7.28 4.78 1.06
N SER A 113 -6.97 6.05 0.80
CA SER A 113 -7.10 6.63 -0.55
C SER A 113 -6.16 5.95 -1.55
N GLY A 114 -4.90 5.70 -1.19
CA GLY A 114 -3.96 4.96 -2.02
C GLY A 114 -4.45 3.55 -2.34
N LEU A 115 -5.06 2.87 -1.36
CA LEU A 115 -5.56 1.52 -1.55
C LEU A 115 -6.74 1.50 -2.53
N VAL A 116 -7.63 2.47 -2.40
CA VAL A 116 -8.76 2.64 -3.32
C VAL A 116 -8.28 2.98 -4.72
N THR A 117 -7.30 3.88 -4.87
CA THR A 117 -6.69 4.18 -6.16
C THR A 117 -6.09 2.92 -6.79
N ALA A 118 -5.38 2.09 -6.02
CA ALA A 118 -4.83 0.83 -6.49
C ALA A 118 -5.94 -0.14 -6.95
N ALA A 119 -6.98 -0.32 -6.15
CA ALA A 119 -8.11 -1.20 -6.46
C ALA A 119 -8.89 -0.73 -7.68
N SER A 120 -9.23 0.55 -7.76
CA SER A 120 -9.95 1.14 -8.91
C SER A 120 -9.13 1.04 -10.19
N SER A 121 -7.83 1.34 -10.12
CA SER A 121 -6.95 1.24 -11.29
C SER A 121 -6.85 -0.22 -11.78
N PHE A 122 -6.69 -1.17 -10.86
CA PHE A 122 -6.66 -2.59 -11.20
C PHE A 122 -7.96 -3.05 -11.86
N VAL A 123 -9.12 -2.67 -11.30
CA VAL A 123 -10.43 -3.02 -11.86
C VAL A 123 -10.59 -2.42 -13.26
N LEU A 124 -10.26 -1.14 -13.45
CA LEU A 124 -10.35 -0.49 -14.76
C LEU A 124 -9.45 -1.20 -15.80
N ALA A 125 -8.21 -1.54 -15.44
CA ALA A 125 -7.32 -2.26 -16.34
C ALA A 125 -7.85 -3.67 -16.65
N ALA A 126 -8.27 -4.43 -15.63
CA ALA A 126 -8.76 -5.80 -15.77
C ALA A 126 -10.12 -5.88 -16.50
N SER A 127 -10.96 -4.84 -16.42
CA SER A 127 -12.22 -4.77 -17.18
C SER A 127 -12.01 -4.91 -18.69
N THR A 128 -10.84 -4.54 -19.22
CA THR A 128 -10.53 -4.71 -20.65
C THR A 128 -10.55 -6.17 -21.12
N ALA A 129 -10.40 -7.13 -20.20
CA ALA A 129 -10.46 -8.56 -20.48
C ALA A 129 -11.91 -9.10 -20.58
N PHE A 130 -12.88 -8.40 -19.99
CA PHE A 130 -14.28 -8.83 -19.96
C PHE A 130 -15.17 -8.04 -20.92
N LEU A 131 -14.70 -6.90 -21.42
CA LEU A 131 -15.48 -6.04 -22.30
C LEU A 131 -15.45 -6.53 -23.78
N PRO A 132 -16.58 -6.40 -24.51
CA PRO A 132 -16.63 -6.69 -25.95
C PRO A 132 -15.61 -5.87 -26.75
N GLU A 133 -15.13 -6.41 -27.86
CA GLU A 133 -14.15 -5.73 -28.75
C GLU A 133 -14.68 -4.44 -29.38
N ASN A 134 -15.98 -4.36 -29.62
CA ASN A 134 -16.64 -3.21 -30.24
C ASN A 134 -17.02 -2.10 -29.25
N ALA A 135 -16.72 -2.25 -27.96
CA ALA A 135 -17.07 -1.25 -26.96
C ALA A 135 -16.07 -0.07 -26.99
N THR A 136 -16.55 1.14 -27.27
CA THR A 136 -15.74 2.37 -27.25
C THR A 136 -15.02 2.59 -25.92
N PHE A 137 -15.65 2.17 -24.82
CA PHE A 137 -15.05 2.23 -23.48
C PHE A 137 -13.82 1.31 -23.34
N ARG A 138 -13.82 0.13 -23.98
CA ARG A 138 -12.66 -0.78 -23.96
C ARG A 138 -11.47 -0.15 -24.67
N GLU A 139 -11.72 0.52 -25.80
CA GLU A 139 -10.66 1.19 -26.56
C GLU A 139 -10.05 2.35 -25.76
N PHE A 140 -10.90 3.17 -25.13
CA PHE A 140 -10.44 4.22 -24.23
C PHE A 140 -9.56 3.67 -23.09
N LEU A 141 -9.96 2.54 -22.48
CA LEU A 141 -9.17 1.91 -21.43
C LEU A 141 -7.84 1.35 -21.95
N LYS A 142 -7.85 0.69 -23.11
CA LYS A 142 -6.62 0.16 -23.74
C LYS A 142 -5.63 1.27 -24.06
N GLN A 143 -6.11 2.38 -24.61
CA GLN A 143 -5.27 3.54 -24.93
C GLN A 143 -4.61 4.15 -23.68
N ASN A 144 -5.27 4.07 -22.53
CA ASN A 144 -4.79 4.66 -21.27
C ASN A 144 -4.27 3.61 -20.27
N ILE A 145 -4.11 2.34 -20.67
CA ILE A 145 -3.90 1.24 -19.73
C ILE A 145 -2.58 1.38 -18.95
N ASP A 146 -1.53 1.88 -19.59
CA ASP A 146 -0.23 2.09 -18.95
C ASP A 146 -0.30 3.23 -17.91
N PHE A 147 -1.06 4.30 -18.19
CA PHE A 147 -1.32 5.35 -17.20
C PHE A 147 -2.13 4.84 -16.01
N ILE A 148 -3.14 4.01 -16.27
CA ILE A 148 -3.94 3.35 -15.23
C ILE A 148 -3.03 2.43 -14.39
N TYR A 149 -2.14 1.67 -15.02
CA TYR A 149 -1.16 0.83 -14.33
C TYR A 149 -0.25 1.65 -13.42
N VAL A 150 0.31 2.76 -13.92
CA VAL A 150 1.15 3.67 -13.13
C VAL A 150 0.39 4.28 -11.97
N ALA A 151 -0.87 4.70 -12.17
CA ALA A 151 -1.73 5.21 -11.11
C ALA A 151 -1.98 4.13 -10.03
N GLY A 152 -2.23 2.89 -10.45
CA GLY A 152 -2.40 1.77 -9.54
C GLY A 152 -1.14 1.43 -8.74
N ALA A 153 0.01 1.40 -9.39
CA ALA A 153 1.31 1.20 -8.75
C ALA A 153 1.64 2.34 -7.77
N GLY A 154 1.33 3.58 -8.13
CA GLY A 154 1.48 4.76 -7.28
C GLY A 154 0.56 4.72 -6.05
N GLY A 155 -0.72 4.36 -6.22
CA GLY A 155 -1.66 4.18 -5.10
C GLY A 155 -1.23 3.08 -4.13
N LEU A 156 -0.73 1.96 -4.65
CA LEU A 156 -0.14 0.90 -3.85
C LEU A 156 1.08 1.40 -3.06
N GLY A 157 1.97 2.15 -3.72
CA GLY A 157 3.14 2.77 -3.09
C GLY A 157 2.76 3.72 -1.97
N LEU A 158 1.82 4.63 -2.22
CA LEU A 158 1.27 5.54 -1.21
C LEU A 158 0.76 4.78 0.02
N SER A 159 0.02 3.69 -0.21
CA SER A 159 -0.48 2.83 0.85
C SER A 159 0.64 2.18 1.65
N LEU A 160 1.66 1.63 0.98
CA LEU A 160 2.80 0.95 1.62
C LEU A 160 3.73 1.89 2.40
N LEU A 161 3.80 3.17 2.02
CA LEU A 161 4.57 4.16 2.77
C LEU A 161 3.88 4.52 4.09
N LEU A 162 2.55 4.71 4.04
CA LEU A 162 1.72 5.18 5.15
C LEU A 162 1.16 4.06 6.04
N ILE A 163 1.28 2.80 5.64
CA ILE A 163 0.77 1.68 6.44
C ILE A 163 1.51 1.57 7.77
N HIS A 164 0.75 1.46 8.86
CA HIS A 164 1.27 1.21 10.19
C HIS A 164 1.41 -0.30 10.39
N ILE A 165 2.65 -0.80 10.37
CA ILE A 165 2.97 -2.22 10.61
C ILE A 165 3.94 -2.25 11.79
N TYR A 166 3.62 -3.01 12.83
CA TYR A 166 4.49 -3.15 14.02
C TYR A 166 5.88 -3.68 13.67
N VAL A 167 5.94 -4.62 12.73
CA VAL A 167 7.18 -5.28 12.30
C VAL A 167 7.84 -4.48 11.17
N THR A 168 8.75 -3.58 11.55
CA THR A 168 9.49 -2.72 10.61
C THR A 168 10.19 -3.50 9.48
N PRO A 169 10.88 -4.64 9.74
CA PRO A 169 11.52 -5.42 8.67
C PRO A 169 10.54 -5.86 7.57
N ILE A 170 9.33 -6.28 7.94
CA ILE A 170 8.30 -6.69 6.98
C ILE A 170 7.85 -5.49 6.15
N LYS A 171 7.59 -4.34 6.80
CA LYS A 171 7.24 -3.10 6.08
C LYS A 171 8.30 -2.72 5.04
N ARG A 172 9.58 -2.75 5.42
CA ARG A 172 10.70 -2.42 4.52
C ARG A 172 10.85 -3.43 3.39
N PHE A 173 10.64 -4.71 3.65
CA PHE A 173 10.64 -5.74 2.62
C PHE A 173 9.54 -5.51 1.57
N LEU A 174 8.31 -5.20 2.00
CA LEU A 174 7.21 -4.88 1.06
C LEU A 174 7.49 -3.61 0.25
N GLN A 175 8.06 -2.58 0.88
CA GLN A 175 8.48 -1.36 0.18
C GLN A 175 9.58 -1.65 -0.85
N ALA A 176 10.56 -2.49 -0.50
CA ALA A 176 11.61 -2.90 -1.43
C ALA A 176 11.04 -3.68 -2.63
N LEU A 177 10.12 -4.62 -2.39
CA LEU A 177 9.41 -5.33 -3.45
C LEU A 177 8.64 -4.38 -4.36
N TRP A 178 7.96 -3.38 -3.80
CA TRP A 178 7.27 -2.35 -4.57
C TRP A 178 8.24 -1.53 -5.42
N VAL A 179 9.35 -1.04 -4.85
CA VAL A 179 10.38 -0.29 -5.58
C VAL A 179 10.96 -1.13 -6.72
N ILE A 180 11.38 -2.36 -6.42
CA ILE A 180 11.93 -3.29 -7.42
C ILE A 180 10.90 -3.56 -8.52
N GLY A 181 9.64 -3.76 -8.15
CA GLY A 181 8.55 -3.97 -9.09
C GLY A 181 8.30 -2.77 -10.00
N VAL A 182 8.26 -1.55 -9.46
CA VAL A 182 8.09 -0.32 -10.24
C VAL A 182 9.26 -0.13 -11.22
N PHE A 183 10.50 -0.30 -10.76
CA PHE A 183 11.67 -0.21 -11.62
C PHE A 183 11.71 -1.33 -12.67
N GLY A 184 11.34 -2.56 -12.29
CA GLY A 184 11.23 -3.69 -13.20
C GLY A 184 10.19 -3.44 -14.30
N SER A 185 9.03 -2.90 -13.93
CA SER A 185 7.98 -2.49 -14.87
C SER A 185 8.45 -1.39 -15.81
N ALA A 186 9.11 -0.35 -15.29
CA ALA A 186 9.65 0.74 -16.11
C ALA A 186 10.73 0.24 -17.07
N ALA A 187 11.65 -0.61 -16.60
CA ALA A 187 12.68 -1.21 -17.43
C ALA A 187 12.07 -2.11 -18.53
N THR A 188 11.07 -2.93 -18.18
CA THR A 188 10.34 -3.77 -19.13
C THR A 188 9.67 -2.91 -20.20
N TYR A 189 9.02 -1.82 -19.80
CA TYR A 189 8.40 -0.91 -20.74
C TYR A 189 9.42 -0.28 -21.70
N VAL A 190 10.50 0.31 -21.18
CA VAL A 190 11.49 1.05 -21.99
C VAL A 190 12.31 0.13 -22.89
N TYR A 191 12.76 -1.02 -22.38
CA TYR A 191 13.71 -1.88 -23.09
C TYR A 191 13.06 -3.03 -23.86
N LEU A 192 11.84 -3.45 -23.51
CA LEU A 192 11.20 -4.62 -24.10
C LEU A 192 9.90 -4.28 -24.85
N ALA A 193 8.97 -3.54 -24.23
CA ALA A 193 7.68 -3.23 -24.83
C ALA A 193 7.74 -2.09 -25.88
N ASN A 194 8.43 -0.99 -25.56
CA ASN A 194 8.53 0.17 -26.42
C ASN A 194 9.20 -0.11 -27.79
N PRO A 195 10.27 -0.92 -27.89
CA PRO A 195 10.82 -1.33 -29.19
C PRO A 195 9.84 -2.10 -30.09
N LEU A 196 8.84 -2.76 -29.49
CA LEU A 196 7.78 -3.49 -30.19
C LEU A 196 6.55 -2.62 -30.47
N ASN A 197 6.54 -1.35 -30.04
CA ASN A 197 5.39 -0.44 -30.07
C ASN A 197 4.16 -0.98 -29.33
N GLU A 198 4.39 -1.74 -28.25
CA GLU A 198 3.35 -2.30 -27.39
C GLU A 198 3.33 -1.63 -26.01
N GLY A 199 2.15 -1.65 -25.38
CA GLY A 199 2.01 -1.22 -23.98
C GLY A 199 2.58 -2.25 -23.00
N LEU A 200 2.94 -1.83 -21.78
CA LEU A 200 3.54 -2.72 -20.77
C LEU A 200 2.61 -3.90 -20.45
N VAL A 201 1.32 -3.63 -20.26
CA VAL A 201 0.34 -4.65 -19.88
C VAL A 201 0.17 -5.70 -20.98
N GLN A 202 0.12 -5.25 -22.24
CA GLN A 202 0.01 -6.15 -23.38
C GLN A 202 1.25 -7.04 -23.50
N TYR A 203 2.44 -6.44 -23.38
CA TYR A 203 3.71 -7.17 -23.43
C TYR A 203 3.78 -8.27 -22.38
N VAL A 204 3.36 -8.00 -21.14
CA VAL A 204 3.36 -8.99 -20.05
C VAL A 204 2.40 -10.16 -20.32
N ILE A 205 1.25 -9.90 -20.93
CA ILE A 205 0.27 -10.95 -21.30
C ILE A 205 0.84 -11.89 -22.36
N GLU A 206 1.56 -11.34 -23.33
CA GLU A 206 2.14 -12.09 -24.44
C GLU A 206 3.46 -12.77 -24.07
N ASN A 207 4.20 -12.22 -23.11
CA ASN A 207 5.50 -12.70 -22.66
C ASN A 207 5.46 -13.04 -21.16
N PRO A 208 5.06 -14.27 -20.77
CA PRO A 208 4.91 -14.64 -19.36
C PRO A 208 6.18 -14.47 -18.53
N SER A 209 7.37 -14.56 -19.13
CA SER A 209 8.65 -14.33 -18.45
C SER A 209 8.79 -12.90 -17.90
N ALA A 210 8.05 -11.93 -18.44
CA ALA A 210 8.03 -10.55 -17.96
C ALA A 210 7.50 -10.43 -16.51
N ILE A 211 6.79 -11.46 -16.02
CA ILE A 211 6.34 -11.56 -14.62
C ILE A 211 7.52 -11.55 -13.64
N TRP A 212 8.72 -11.97 -14.03
CA TRP A 212 9.90 -11.82 -13.16
C TRP A 212 10.24 -10.36 -12.83
N PHE A 213 9.90 -9.43 -13.74
CA PHE A 213 10.17 -8.00 -13.56
C PHE A 213 9.00 -7.28 -12.88
N VAL A 214 7.76 -7.56 -13.28
CA VAL A 214 6.57 -6.89 -12.73
C VAL A 214 6.02 -7.58 -11.47
N GLY A 215 6.32 -8.86 -11.28
CA GLY A 215 5.84 -9.71 -10.19
C GLY A 215 6.16 -9.19 -8.79
N PRO A 216 7.35 -8.61 -8.51
CA PRO A 216 7.64 -8.00 -7.21
C PRO A 216 6.62 -6.92 -6.80
N LEU A 217 6.04 -6.17 -7.74
CA LEU A 217 4.98 -5.19 -7.45
C LEU A 217 3.75 -5.89 -6.87
N PHE A 218 3.31 -6.97 -7.50
CA PHE A 218 2.16 -7.75 -7.07
C PHE A 218 2.45 -8.60 -5.82
N ALA A 219 3.71 -8.97 -5.59
CA ALA A 219 4.14 -9.57 -4.33
C ALA A 219 4.00 -8.57 -3.17
N ALA A 220 4.34 -7.29 -3.38
CA ALA A 220 4.11 -6.24 -2.39
C ALA A 220 2.61 -6.04 -2.10
N LEU A 221 1.76 -6.04 -3.14
CA LEU A 221 0.30 -6.03 -2.98
C LEU A 221 -0.19 -7.26 -2.19
N THR A 222 0.31 -8.45 -2.53
CA THR A 222 -0.04 -9.70 -1.84
C THR A 222 0.31 -9.61 -0.36
N GLY A 223 1.48 -9.07 -0.01
CA GLY A 223 1.89 -8.87 1.39
C GLY A 223 1.03 -7.86 2.15
N LEU A 224 0.58 -6.79 1.48
CA LEU A 224 -0.39 -5.85 2.06
C LEU A 224 -1.71 -6.56 2.35
N VAL A 225 -2.24 -7.29 1.38
CA VAL A 225 -3.50 -8.04 1.51
C VAL A 225 -3.38 -9.16 2.55
N PHE A 226 -2.24 -9.85 2.61
CA PHE A 226 -1.93 -10.90 3.58
C PHE A 226 -2.08 -10.39 5.02
N LYS A 227 -1.55 -9.19 5.31
CA LYS A 227 -1.66 -8.57 6.62
C LYS A 227 -3.13 -8.48 7.03
N GLU A 228 -3.97 -8.00 6.13
CA GLU A 228 -5.39 -7.78 6.42
C GLU A 228 -6.18 -9.08 6.49
N GLY A 229 -5.85 -10.03 5.61
CA GLY A 229 -6.51 -11.33 5.54
C GLY A 229 -6.21 -12.21 6.73
N LEU A 230 -4.93 -12.49 6.97
CA LEU A 230 -4.51 -13.45 7.98
C LEU A 230 -4.31 -12.83 9.36
N CYS A 231 -3.91 -11.56 9.47
CA CYS A 231 -3.71 -10.96 10.79
C CYS A 231 -5.01 -10.38 11.39
N TYR A 232 -5.96 -9.92 10.56
CA TYR A 232 -7.23 -9.32 11.03
C TYR A 232 -8.46 -10.18 10.70
N GLY A 233 -8.26 -11.40 10.17
CA GLY A 233 -9.34 -12.36 9.93
C GLY A 233 -10.34 -11.95 8.85
N LYS A 234 -9.90 -11.15 7.87
CA LYS A 234 -10.74 -10.73 6.74
C LYS A 234 -10.72 -11.80 5.66
N LEU A 235 -11.80 -12.59 5.54
CA LEU A 235 -11.87 -13.70 4.58
C LEU A 235 -11.60 -13.24 3.14
N GLU A 236 -12.11 -12.08 2.73
CA GLU A 236 -11.89 -11.54 1.39
C GLU A 236 -10.40 -11.32 1.07
N ALA A 237 -9.65 -10.77 2.03
CA ALA A 237 -8.22 -10.53 1.88
C ALA A 237 -7.43 -11.84 2.04
N GLY A 238 -7.90 -12.76 2.91
CA GLY A 238 -7.31 -14.09 3.06
C GLY A 238 -7.36 -14.87 1.75
N VAL A 239 -8.51 -14.89 1.07
CA VAL A 239 -8.65 -15.55 -0.23
C VAL A 239 -7.84 -14.83 -1.31
N LEU A 240 -7.87 -13.50 -1.33
CA LEU A 240 -7.13 -12.69 -2.30
C LEU A 240 -5.61 -12.91 -2.22
N THR A 241 -5.09 -13.16 -1.02
CA THR A 241 -3.67 -13.50 -0.77
C THR A 241 -3.20 -14.73 -1.55
N PHE A 242 -4.09 -15.70 -1.80
CA PHE A 242 -3.75 -16.90 -2.57
C PHE A 242 -4.04 -16.72 -4.07
N ILE A 243 -5.10 -15.98 -4.42
CA ILE A 243 -5.48 -15.77 -5.82
C ILE A 243 -4.38 -15.02 -6.58
N ILE A 244 -3.80 -13.96 -5.99
CA ILE A 244 -2.81 -13.13 -6.68
C ILE A 244 -1.58 -13.96 -7.10
N PRO A 245 -0.89 -14.68 -6.20
CA PRO A 245 0.24 -15.52 -6.58
C PRO A 245 -0.16 -16.65 -7.52
N VAL A 246 -1.29 -17.33 -7.29
CA VAL A 246 -1.73 -18.45 -8.13
C VAL A 246 -1.97 -18.00 -9.58
N LEU A 247 -2.64 -16.86 -9.78
CA LEU A 247 -2.89 -16.33 -11.12
C LEU A 247 -1.59 -15.95 -11.83
N LEU A 248 -0.67 -15.26 -11.13
CA LEU A 248 0.61 -14.83 -11.73
C LEU A 248 1.54 -16.01 -12.02
N LEU A 249 1.66 -16.97 -11.09
CA LEU A 249 2.45 -18.18 -11.30
C LEU A 249 1.82 -19.08 -12.38
N GLY A 250 0.50 -19.20 -12.41
CA GLY A 250 -0.23 -19.93 -13.45
C GLY A 250 -0.03 -19.29 -14.84
N HIS A 251 0.05 -17.97 -14.91
CA HIS A 251 0.40 -17.27 -16.14
C HIS A 251 1.86 -17.48 -16.53
N LEU A 252 2.80 -17.33 -15.60
CA LEU A 252 4.24 -17.51 -15.80
C LEU A 252 4.61 -18.91 -16.29
N THR A 253 4.01 -19.94 -15.68
CA THR A 253 4.29 -21.34 -16.00
C THR A 253 3.53 -21.83 -17.25
N GLY A 254 2.53 -21.07 -17.72
CA GLY A 254 1.66 -21.49 -18.81
C GLY A 254 0.76 -22.69 -18.47
N LEU A 255 0.71 -23.13 -17.21
CA LEU A 255 -0.06 -24.31 -16.78
C LEU A 255 -1.57 -24.08 -16.77
N MET A 256 -2.01 -22.83 -16.89
CA MET A 256 -3.40 -22.43 -16.72
C MET A 256 -4.02 -22.01 -18.06
N ASP A 257 -5.20 -22.56 -18.36
CA ASP A 257 -5.97 -22.17 -19.54
C ASP A 257 -6.55 -20.74 -19.38
N ASN A 258 -6.99 -20.17 -20.50
CA ASN A 258 -7.48 -18.79 -20.53
C ASN A 258 -8.80 -18.61 -19.75
N GLY A 259 -9.66 -19.62 -19.69
CA GLY A 259 -10.91 -19.57 -18.92
C GLY A 259 -10.63 -19.49 -17.42
N THR A 260 -9.71 -20.32 -16.93
CA THR A 260 -9.28 -20.28 -15.52
C THR A 260 -8.59 -18.95 -15.17
N LYS A 261 -7.75 -18.39 -16.06
CA LYS A 261 -7.16 -17.04 -15.87
C LYS A 261 -8.22 -15.96 -15.71
N LEU A 262 -9.23 -15.95 -16.59
CA LEU A 262 -10.30 -14.96 -16.54
C LEU A 262 -11.16 -15.12 -15.29
N ASN A 263 -11.48 -16.34 -14.88
CA ASN A 263 -12.25 -16.59 -13.66
C ASN A 263 -11.51 -16.11 -12.40
N LEU A 264 -10.21 -16.43 -12.28
CA LEU A 264 -9.39 -15.95 -11.16
C LEU A 264 -9.23 -14.43 -11.20
N LEU A 265 -9.09 -13.83 -12.40
CA LEU A 265 -8.99 -12.38 -12.56
C LEU A 265 -10.29 -11.68 -12.12
N GLY A 266 -11.44 -12.21 -12.52
CA GLY A 266 -12.76 -11.68 -12.13
C GLY A 266 -12.98 -11.80 -10.62
N LEU A 267 -12.55 -12.93 -10.02
CA LEU A 267 -12.60 -13.11 -8.57
C LEU A 267 -11.67 -12.14 -7.83
N TRP A 268 -10.46 -11.91 -8.35
CA TRP A 268 -9.55 -10.88 -7.82
C TRP A 268 -10.23 -9.51 -7.87
N MET A 269 -10.76 -9.09 -9.02
CA MET A 269 -11.46 -7.79 -9.14
C MET A 269 -12.54 -7.61 -8.07
N ALA A 270 -13.43 -8.60 -7.92
CA ALA A 270 -14.51 -8.55 -6.95
C ALA A 270 -13.99 -8.46 -5.51
N LEU A 271 -13.05 -9.33 -5.13
CA LEU A 271 -12.48 -9.35 -3.78
C LEU A 271 -11.71 -8.07 -3.46
N PHE A 272 -11.00 -7.50 -4.45
CA PHE A 272 -10.24 -6.28 -4.23
C PHE A 272 -11.14 -5.06 -4.02
N VAL A 273 -12.27 -4.99 -4.73
CA VAL A 273 -13.30 -3.96 -4.49
C VAL A 273 -13.91 -4.11 -3.10
N VAL A 274 -14.31 -5.33 -2.72
CA VAL A 274 -14.87 -5.59 -1.38
C VAL A 274 -13.85 -5.23 -0.30
N PHE A 275 -12.60 -5.63 -0.46
CA PHE A 275 -11.51 -5.30 0.46
C PHE A 275 -11.31 -3.79 0.61
N ALA A 276 -11.25 -3.05 -0.50
CA ALA A 276 -11.11 -1.59 -0.47
C ALA A 276 -12.34 -0.89 0.13
N ALA A 277 -13.56 -1.34 -0.20
CA ALA A 277 -14.80 -0.77 0.33
C ALA A 277 -14.92 -0.97 1.85
N ARG A 278 -14.54 -2.14 2.35
CA ARG A 278 -14.60 -2.44 3.79
C ARG A 278 -13.63 -1.61 4.62
N LYS A 279 -12.57 -1.05 4.01
CA LYS A 279 -11.68 -0.11 4.72
C LYS A 279 -12.41 1.14 5.19
N PHE A 280 -13.47 1.58 4.52
CA PHE A 280 -14.25 2.74 4.96
C PHE A 280 -15.12 2.46 6.19
N GLN A 281 -15.48 1.20 6.44
CA GLN A 281 -16.27 0.80 7.60
C GLN A 281 -15.40 0.55 8.84
N GLN A 282 -14.07 0.49 8.69
CA GLN A 282 -13.16 0.22 9.79
C GLN A 282 -12.88 1.51 10.61
N PRO A 283 -12.88 1.44 11.95
CA PRO A 283 -12.41 2.54 12.81
C PRO A 283 -10.98 2.95 12.47
N ILE A 284 -10.68 4.24 12.57
CA ILE A 284 -9.34 4.78 12.24
C ILE A 284 -8.26 4.19 13.14
N LYS A 285 -8.57 3.99 14.43
CA LYS A 285 -7.65 3.40 15.42
C LYS A 285 -7.14 2.01 15.02
N ASP A 286 -7.94 1.23 14.28
CA ASP A 286 -7.60 -0.14 13.91
C ASP A 286 -6.54 -0.19 12.79
N ASP A 287 -6.50 0.83 11.93
CA ASP A 287 -5.47 0.99 10.90
C ASP A 287 -4.16 1.56 11.46
N ILE A 288 -4.21 2.28 12.59
CA ILE A 288 -3.03 2.77 13.32
C ILE A 288 -2.40 1.64 14.14
N GLY A 289 -3.24 0.87 14.83
CA GLY A 289 -2.80 -0.10 15.83
C GLY A 289 -2.43 0.55 17.17
N ASP A 290 -1.93 -0.26 18.10
CA ASP A 290 -1.50 0.15 19.42
C ASP A 290 -0.21 0.98 19.36
N LYS A 291 -0.35 2.30 19.46
CA LYS A 291 0.78 3.25 19.45
C LYS A 291 1.75 3.02 20.60
N SER A 292 1.30 2.44 21.71
CA SER A 292 2.19 2.14 22.86
C SER A 292 3.28 1.14 22.51
N VAL A 293 3.05 0.24 21.54
CA VAL A 293 4.07 -0.70 21.04
C VAL A 293 5.19 0.04 20.31
N PHE A 294 4.85 1.04 19.50
CA PHE A 294 5.85 1.86 18.81
C PHE A 294 6.65 2.72 19.80
N ILE A 295 5.97 3.31 20.79
CA ILE A 295 6.61 4.08 21.86
C ILE A 295 7.57 3.18 22.65
N PHE A 296 7.12 1.99 23.05
CA PHE A 296 7.94 1.02 23.78
C PHE A 296 9.17 0.58 22.97
N ASN A 297 9.00 0.28 21.68
CA ASN A 297 10.10 -0.16 20.84
C ASN A 297 11.16 0.95 20.61
N ALA A 298 10.77 2.21 20.74
CA ALA A 298 11.65 3.37 20.62
C ALA A 298 12.41 3.72 21.92
N LEU A 299 12.05 3.14 23.06
CA LEU A 299 12.75 3.38 24.34
C LEU A 299 14.16 2.76 24.34
N PRO A 300 15.10 3.30 25.15
CA PRO A 300 16.35 2.61 25.49
C PRO A 300 16.09 1.28 26.23
N GLU A 301 16.97 0.30 26.06
CA GLU A 301 16.80 -1.05 26.66
C GLU A 301 16.63 -1.02 28.19
N ALA A 302 17.37 -0.15 28.89
CA ALA A 302 17.22 0.03 30.34
C ALA A 302 15.81 0.50 30.76
N ASP A 303 15.19 1.37 29.96
CA ASP A 303 13.85 1.90 30.23
C ASP A 303 12.76 0.90 29.87
N LYS A 304 13.00 0.06 28.85
CA LYS A 304 12.11 -1.06 28.49
C LYS A 304 11.99 -2.05 29.65
N ASP A 305 13.12 -2.48 30.21
CA ASP A 305 13.15 -3.42 31.33
C ASP A 305 12.48 -2.83 32.58
N ALA A 306 12.70 -1.55 32.84
CA ALA A 306 12.05 -0.85 33.95
C ALA A 306 10.52 -0.77 33.76
N LEU A 307 10.04 -0.52 32.54
CA LEU A 307 8.62 -0.48 32.22
C LEU A 307 7.97 -1.87 32.34
N ILE A 308 8.62 -2.91 31.81
CA ILE A 308 8.14 -4.30 31.94
C ILE A 308 8.02 -4.68 33.42
N LYS A 309 9.04 -4.39 34.24
CA LYS A 309 8.99 -4.67 35.69
C LYS A 309 7.85 -3.94 36.40
N LYS A 310 7.61 -2.67 36.06
CA LYS A 310 6.48 -1.90 36.62
C LYS A 310 5.13 -2.49 36.22
N LEU A 311 4.98 -2.93 34.97
CA LEU A 311 3.75 -3.56 34.49
C LEU A 311 3.52 -4.92 35.15
N GLN A 312 4.57 -5.72 35.35
CA GLN A 312 4.51 -6.99 36.09
C GLN A 312 4.08 -6.78 37.54
N GLN A 313 4.75 -5.88 38.28
CA GLN A 313 4.40 -5.56 39.67
C GLN A 313 2.95 -5.07 39.83
N LYS A 314 2.47 -4.27 38.87
CA LYS A 314 1.08 -3.79 38.86
C LYS A 314 0.08 -4.93 38.60
N ASN A 315 0.44 -5.90 37.77
CA ASN A 315 -0.41 -7.05 37.48
C ASN A 315 -0.47 -8.02 38.66
N ASP A 316 0.67 -8.26 39.30
CA ASP A 316 0.78 -9.12 40.48
C ASP A 316 0.05 -8.50 41.69
N GLY A 317 0.17 -7.18 41.90
CA GLY A 317 -0.55 -6.47 42.96
C GLY A 317 -2.04 -6.23 42.71
N LEU A 318 -2.58 -6.66 41.56
CA LEU A 318 -4.03 -6.65 41.28
C LEU A 318 -4.67 -8.03 41.49
N LEU A 319 -3.85 -9.06 41.75
CA LEU A 319 -4.26 -10.44 42.00
C LEU A 319 -4.31 -10.80 43.50
N ASP A 320 -3.88 -9.87 44.36
CA ASP A 320 -4.06 -9.88 45.83
C ASP A 320 -5.29 -9.04 46.25
#